data_AF-A0A965S0A9-F1
#
_entry.id   AF-A0A965S0A9-F1
#
_cell.length_a   1.000
_cell.length_b   1.000
_cell.length_c   1.000
_cell.angle_alpha   90.00
_cell.angle_beta   90.00
_cell.angle_gamma   90.00
#
_symmetry.space_group_name_H-M   'P 1'
#
loop_
_entity.id
_entity.type
_entity.pdbx_description
1 polymer ?
#
loop_
_entity_poly.entity_id
_entity_poly.type
_entity_poly.pdbx_seq_one_letter_code
_entity_poly.pdbx_strand_id
1 'polypeptide(L)' 'MKKIKIPSDTNQRAKRIVDITTGDYSIPPISEKNPHAVALGRAGGLKGGKARAANMTAEDRKKAAQKAAQSRWKK' A
#
# COMPACT_ATOMS: atom_id res chain seq x y z
N MET A 1 -1.72 -15.84 -5.49
CA MET A 1 -2.77 -15.49 -6.46
C MET A 1 -2.83 -13.98 -6.63
N LYS A 2 -2.68 -13.44 -7.86
CA LYS A 2 -2.79 -12.00 -8.15
C LYS A 2 -4.21 -11.54 -7.83
N LYS A 3 -4.39 -10.59 -6.90
CA LYS A 3 -5.71 -10.03 -6.57
C LYS A 3 -6.15 -9.10 -7.69
N ILE A 4 -7.31 -9.39 -8.29
CA ILE A 4 -7.94 -8.51 -9.26
C ILE A 4 -8.49 -7.29 -8.50
N LYS A 5 -8.13 -6.07 -8.93
CA LYS A 5 -8.62 -4.84 -8.29
C LYS A 5 -10.05 -4.56 -8.77
N ILE A 6 -11.01 -4.72 -7.87
CA ILE A 6 -12.41 -4.42 -8.11
C ILE A 6 -12.70 -2.96 -7.71
N PRO A 7 -13.47 -2.19 -8.50
CA PRO A 7 -13.86 -0.82 -8.15
C PRO A 7 -14.73 -0.78 -6.90
N SER A 8 -14.69 0.36 -6.21
CA SER A 8 -15.58 0.61 -5.07
C SER A 8 -17.00 0.97 -5.50
N ASP A 9 -17.16 1.60 -6.67
CA ASP A 9 -18.47 1.94 -7.24
C ASP A 9 -19.25 0.68 -7.61
N THR A 10 -20.55 0.65 -7.27
CA THR A 10 -21.42 -0.52 -7.41
C THR A 10 -21.61 -0.92 -8.88
N ASN A 11 -21.87 0.04 -9.76
CA ASN A 11 -22.15 -0.22 -11.17
C ASN A 11 -20.89 -0.70 -11.89
N GLN A 12 -19.76 -0.04 -11.64
CA GLN A 12 -18.46 -0.46 -12.16
C GLN A 12 -18.05 -1.84 -11.65
N ARG A 13 -18.40 -2.17 -10.41
CA ARG A 13 -18.15 -3.49 -9.83
C ARG A 13 -19.03 -4.57 -10.45
N ALA A 14 -20.32 -4.32 -10.67
CA ALA A 14 -21.22 -5.24 -11.36
C ALA A 14 -20.69 -5.56 -12.77
N LYS A 15 -20.34 -4.52 -13.54
CA LYS A 15 -19.71 -4.70 -14.86
C LYS A 15 -18.42 -5.53 -14.78
N ARG A 16 -17.53 -5.20 -13.84
CA ARG A 16 -16.26 -5.92 -13.64
C ARG A 16 -16.46 -7.40 -13.38
N ILE A 17 -17.47 -7.76 -12.59
CA ILE A 17 -17.78 -9.16 -12.27
C ILE A 17 -18.20 -9.89 -13.55
N VAL A 18 -19.10 -9.29 -14.34
CA VAL A 18 -19.54 -9.85 -15.62
C VAL A 18 -18.36 -10.04 -16.58
N ASP A 19 -17.53 -9.01 -16.77
CA ASP A 19 -16.36 -9.08 -17.66
C ASP A 19 -15.39 -10.21 -17.23
N ILE A 20 -15.20 -10.41 -15.92
CA ILE A 20 -14.36 -11.49 -15.38
C ILE A 20 -14.98 -12.87 -15.63
N THR A 21 -16.30 -13.01 -15.43
CA THR A 21 -16.99 -14.30 -15.58
C THR A 21 -17.14 -14.73 -17.04
N THR A 22 -17.31 -13.77 -17.95
CA THR A 22 -17.44 -14.04 -19.39
C THR A 22 -16.08 -14.25 -20.07
N GLY A 23 -14.98 -13.89 -19.39
CA GLY A 23 -13.62 -14.01 -19.93
C GLY A 23 -13.16 -12.80 -20.76
N ASP A 24 -13.99 -11.76 -20.85
CA ASP A 24 -13.70 -10.51 -21.57
C ASP A 24 -12.71 -9.60 -20.82
N TYR A 25 -12.41 -9.92 -19.55
CA TYR A 25 -11.45 -9.17 -18.75
C TYR A 25 -10.02 -9.72 -18.86
N SER A 26 -9.15 -8.97 -19.55
CA SER A 26 -7.70 -9.20 -19.46
C SER A 26 -7.15 -8.51 -18.21
N ILE A 27 -6.44 -9.27 -17.37
CA ILE A 27 -5.75 -8.72 -16.20
C ILE A 27 -4.58 -7.89 -16.74
N PRO A 28 -4.57 -6.56 -16.55
CA PRO A 28 -3.46 -5.75 -17.06
C PRO A 28 -2.14 -6.26 -16.45
N PRO A 29 -1.07 -6.34 -17.24
CA PRO A 29 0.23 -6.76 -16.73
C PRO A 29 0.66 -5.79 -15.64
N ILE A 30 0.76 -6.29 -14.41
CA ILE A 30 1.36 -5.54 -13.31
C ILE A 30 2.82 -5.35 -13.69
N SER A 31 3.28 -4.11 -13.81
CA SER A 31 4.70 -3.79 -13.93
C SER A 31 5.42 -4.44 -12.75
N GLU A 32 6.20 -5.47 -13.03
CA GLU A 32 7.02 -6.11 -12.01
C GLU A 32 8.07 -5.10 -11.56
N LYS A 33 7.99 -4.71 -10.29
CA LYS A 33 8.98 -3.82 -9.70
C LYS A 33 10.33 -4.54 -9.75
N ASN A 34 11.37 -3.84 -10.18
CA ASN A 34 12.73 -4.38 -10.20
C ASN A 34 13.08 -4.95 -8.79
N PRO A 35 13.36 -6.26 -8.68
CA PRO A 35 13.56 -6.91 -7.38
C PRO A 35 14.73 -6.33 -6.61
N HIS A 36 15.79 -5.91 -7.30
CA HIS A 36 16.95 -5.25 -6.68
C HIS A 36 16.58 -3.89 -6.09
N ALA A 37 15.75 -3.11 -6.78
CA ALA A 37 15.29 -1.82 -6.27
C ALA A 37 14.40 -1.97 -5.02
N VAL A 38 13.56 -3.01 -4.98
CA VAL A 38 12.73 -3.32 -3.80
C VAL A 38 13.60 -3.73 -2.62
N ALA A 39 14.59 -4.59 -2.84
CA ALA A 39 15.52 -5.01 -1.80
C ALA A 39 16.33 -3.84 -1.23
N LEU A 40 16.84 -2.97 -2.10
CA LEU A 40 17.58 -1.76 -1.73
C LEU A 40 16.69 -0.80 -0.91
N GLY A 41 15.48 -0.51 -1.39
CA GLY A 41 14.54 0.36 -0.69
C GLY A 41 14.19 -0.15 0.71
N ARG A 42 14.02 -1.48 0.87
CA ARG A 42 13.81 -2.11 2.18
C ARG A 42 15.02 -1.94 3.09
N ALA A 43 16.23 -2.22 2.59
CA ALA A 43 17.46 -2.07 3.36
C ALA A 43 17.65 -0.63 3.87
N GLY A 44 17.41 0.35 2.99
CA GLY A 44 17.44 1.77 3.34
C GLY A 44 16.38 2.14 4.39
N GLY A 45 15.15 1.66 4.22
CA GLY A 45 14.05 1.91 5.17
C GLY A 45 14.31 1.35 6.58
N LEU A 46 14.89 0.14 6.68
CA LEU A 46 15.24 -0.47 7.96
C LEU A 46 16.30 0.33 8.73
N LYS A 47 17.29 0.88 8.02
CA LYS A 47 18.32 1.74 8.61
C LYS A 47 17.76 3.14 8.95
N GLY A 48 17.09 3.77 7.98
CA GLY A 48 16.56 5.13 8.10
C GLY A 48 15.47 5.27 9.16
N GLY A 49 14.58 4.28 9.29
CA GLY A 49 13.53 4.29 10.31
C GLY A 49 14.08 4.26 11.73
N LYS A 50 15.08 3.41 11.98
CA LYS A 50 15.77 3.34 13.28
C LYS A 50 16.52 4.64 13.60
N ALA A 51 17.28 5.15 12.63
CA ALA A 51 18.00 6.42 12.80
C ALA A 51 17.04 7.59 13.10
N ARG A 52 15.92 7.67 12.37
CA ARG A 52 14.88 8.67 12.64
C ARG A 52 14.30 8.55 14.04
N ALA A 53 14.02 7.34 14.50
CA ALA A 53 13.45 7.11 15.83
C ALA A 53 14.43 7.47 16.96
N ALA A 54 15.73 7.18 16.77
CA ALA A 54 16.78 7.54 17.73
C ALA A 54 16.94 9.06 17.87
N ASN A 55 16.79 9.81 16.77
CA ASN A 55 16.91 11.27 16.77
C ASN A 55 15.65 12.00 17.29
N MET A 56 14.56 11.29 17.62
CA MET A 56 13.33 11.91 18.11
C MET A 56 13.31 12.04 19.64
N THR A 57 12.89 13.22 20.09
CA THR A 57 12.53 13.47 21.50
C THR A 57 11.28 12.67 21.90
N ALA A 58 11.01 12.58 23.21
CA ALA A 58 9.81 11.91 23.71
C ALA A 58 8.52 12.57 23.21
N GLU A 59 8.50 13.89 23.11
CA GLU A 59 7.36 14.64 22.58
C GLU A 59 7.12 14.37 21.10
N ASP A 60 8.20 14.35 20.30
CA ASP A 60 8.09 14.08 18.86
C ASP A 60 7.59 12.67 18.57
N ARG A 61 8.03 11.69 19.37
CA ARG A 61 7.50 10.32 19.31
C ARG A 61 6.01 10.28 19.64
N LYS A 62 5.58 11.01 20.68
CA LYS A 62 4.16 11.10 21.06
C LYS A 62 3.32 11.73 19.94
N LYS A 63 3.78 12.85 19.37
CA LYS A 63 3.11 13.52 18.23
C LYS A 63 3.02 12.59 17.00
N ALA A 64 4.10 11.89 16.67
CA ALA A 64 4.13 10.93 15.57
C ALA A 64 3.14 9.77 15.80
N ALA A 65 3.09 9.22 17.01
CA ALA A 65 2.17 8.14 17.38
C ALA A 65 0.70 8.60 17.30
N GLN A 66 0.39 9.80 17.82
CA GLN A 66 -0.96 10.39 17.72
C GLN A 66 -1.38 10.58 16.26
N LYS A 67 -0.50 11.13 15.42
CA LYS A 67 -0.77 11.30 13.98
C LYS A 67 -1.02 9.97 13.28
N ALA A 68 -0.24 8.93 13.62
CA ALA A 68 -0.43 7.59 13.09
C ALA A 68 -1.76 6.98 13.52
N ALA A 69 -2.14 7.13 14.80
CA ALA A 69 -3.43 6.69 15.31
C ALA A 69 -4.59 7.41 14.61
N GLN A 70 -4.54 8.75 14.51
CA GLN A 70 -5.54 9.52 13.79
C GLN A 70 -5.68 9.06 12.34
N SER A 71 -4.57 8.85 11.62
CA SER A 71 -4.63 8.36 10.23
C SER A 71 -5.23 6.96 10.12
N ARG A 72 -5.00 6.09 11.10
CA ARG A 72 -5.57 4.73 11.13
C ARG A 72 -7.08 4.77 11.38
N TRP A 73 -7.52 5.66 12.26
CA TRP A 73 -8.92 5.76 12.71
C TRP A 73 -9.75 6.81 11.97
N LYS A 74 -9.16 7.65 11.10
CA LYS A 74 -9.85 8.62 10.22
C LYS A 74 -10.64 7.96 9.07
N LYS A 75 -10.96 6.69 9.20
CA LYS A 75 -11.83 5.98 8.28
C LYS A 75 -13.28 6.19 8.66
#